data_AF-A0A286ED16-F1
#
_entry.id   AF-A0A286ED16-F1
#
_cell.length_a   1.000
_cell.length_b   1.000
_cell.length_c   1.000
_cell.angle_alpha   90.00
_cell.angle_beta   90.00
_cell.angle_gamma   90.00
#
_symmetry.space_group_name_H-M   'P 1'
#
loop_
_entity.id
_entity.type
_entity.pdbx_description
1 polymer ?
#
loop_
_entity_poly.entity_id
_entity_poly.type
_entity_poly.pdbx_seq_one_letter_code
_entity_poly.pdbx_strand_id
1 'polypeptide(L)'
;MQDKINQIQDLYRQWQQLQPKLAQAQQDWQQSCAIMQQLNDFYFDGEYREFYEAIENGAKVDLTTQGEYSVMSEDALWNAFHEHQHMAWQRLRSAMAELDPEQ
;
A
#
# COMPACT_ATOMS: atom_id res chain seq x y z
N MET A 1 15.78 22.04 35.90
CA MET A 1 15.20 20.70 36.17
C MET A 1 13.75 20.63 35.66
N GLN A 2 12.86 21.51 36.12
CA GLN A 2 11.44 21.52 35.71
C GLN A 2 11.25 21.63 34.19
N ASP A 3 11.98 22.53 33.52
CA ASP A 3 11.84 22.72 32.06
C ASP A 3 12.17 21.46 31.25
N LYS A 4 13.19 20.71 31.71
CA LYS A 4 13.57 19.45 31.06
C LYS A 4 12.48 18.38 31.24
N ILE A 5 11.85 18.32 32.41
CA ILE A 5 10.75 17.41 32.68
C ILE A 5 9.55 17.75 31.78
N ASN A 6 9.18 19.02 31.69
CA ASN A 6 8.09 19.47 30.83
C ASN A 6 8.36 19.11 29.36
N GLN A 7 9.58 19.34 28.87
CA GLN A 7 9.97 18.96 27.52
C GLN A 7 9.75 17.46 27.24
N ILE A 8 10.18 16.58 28.15
CA ILE A 8 10.02 15.13 27.99
C ILE A 8 8.54 14.73 28.06
N GLN A 9 7.75 15.36 28.94
CA GLN A 9 6.30 15.12 29.01
C GLN A 9 5.57 15.53 27.73
N ASP A 10 5.99 16.63 27.10
CA ASP A 10 5.43 17.06 25.83
C ASP A 10 5.78 16.09 24.69
N LEU A 11 7.02 15.58 24.65
CA LEU A 11 7.41 14.53 23.70
C LEU A 11 6.61 13.25 23.90
N TYR A 12 6.42 12.82 25.16
CA TYR A 12 5.62 11.65 25.47
C TYR A 12 4.16 11.82 25.03
N ARG A 13 3.57 13.00 25.25
CA ARG A 13 2.20 13.32 24.80
C ARG A 13 2.09 13.28 23.27
N GLN A 14 3.08 13.82 22.55
CA GLN A 14 3.12 13.76 21.10
C GLN A 14 3.19 12.30 20.60
N TRP A 15 4.05 11.48 21.22
CA TRP A 15 4.14 10.07 20.89
C TRP A 15 2.82 9.32 21.15
N GLN A 16 2.15 9.57 22.28
CA GLN A 16 0.84 8.98 22.59
C GLN A 16 -0.23 9.35 21.55
N GLN A 17 -0.22 10.59 21.04
CA GLN A 17 -1.15 11.04 20.00
C GLN A 17 -0.90 10.37 18.64
N LEU A 18 0.31 9.87 18.39
CA LEU A 18 0.64 9.12 17.16
C LEU A 18 0.16 7.66 17.21
N GLN A 19 0.09 7.04 18.39
CA GLN A 19 -0.27 5.62 18.55
C GLN A 19 -1.56 5.21 17.81
N PRO A 20 -2.71 5.91 17.94
CA PRO A 20 -3.92 5.52 17.23
C PRO A 20 -3.78 5.62 15.70
N LYS A 21 -3.01 6.60 15.20
CA LYS A 21 -2.77 6.76 13.76
C LYS A 21 -1.91 5.62 13.22
N LEU A 22 -0.89 5.22 13.98
CA LEU A 22 -0.04 4.08 13.61
C LEU A 22 -0.81 2.76 13.63
N ALA A 23 -1.68 2.57 14.62
CA ALA A 23 -2.58 1.41 14.67
C ALA A 23 -3.53 1.37 13.47
N GLN A 24 -4.14 2.50 13.11
CA GLN A 24 -4.98 2.59 11.90
C GLN A 24 -4.17 2.32 10.64
N ALA A 25 -2.99 2.94 10.49
CA ALA A 25 -2.12 2.73 9.33
C ALA A 25 -1.68 1.26 9.16
N GLN A 26 -1.58 0.51 10.27
CA GLN A 26 -1.31 -0.92 10.23
C GLN A 26 -2.52 -1.73 9.73
N GLN A 27 -3.73 -1.36 10.14
CA GLN A 27 -4.96 -1.98 9.64
C GLN A 27 -5.18 -1.67 8.15
N ASP A 28 -5.00 -0.41 7.76
CA ASP A 28 -5.12 0.03 6.36
C ASP A 28 -4.10 -0.70 5.48
N TRP A 29 -2.88 -0.93 5.99
CA TRP A 29 -1.87 -1.72 5.31
C TRP A 29 -2.31 -3.17 5.10
N GLN A 30 -2.86 -3.83 6.13
CA GLN A 30 -3.37 -5.20 6.01
C GLN A 30 -4.50 -5.29 4.97
N GLN A 31 -5.41 -4.31 4.98
CA GLN A 31 -6.47 -4.22 3.99
C GLN A 31 -5.90 -4.01 2.57
N SER A 32 -4.90 -3.14 2.42
CA SER A 32 -4.21 -2.92 1.15
C SER A 32 -3.56 -4.20 0.62
N CYS A 33 -2.89 -4.98 1.46
CA CYS A 33 -2.33 -6.28 1.06
C CYS A 33 -3.42 -7.25 0.59
N ALA A 34 -4.56 -7.31 1.27
CA ALA A 34 -5.67 -8.18 0.87
C ALA A 34 -6.29 -7.77 -0.49
N ILE A 35 -6.38 -6.46 -0.76
CA ILE A 35 -6.80 -5.94 -2.07
C ILE A 35 -5.79 -6.28 -3.14
N MET A 36 -4.50 -6.05 -2.87
CA MET A 36 -3.41 -6.36 -3.82
C MET A 36 -3.35 -7.84 -4.17
N GLN A 37 -3.63 -8.73 -3.21
CA GLN A 37 -3.73 -10.16 -3.49
C GLN A 37 -4.85 -10.46 -4.49
N GLN A 38 -6.05 -9.89 -4.31
CA GLN A 38 -7.17 -10.10 -5.25
C GLN A 38 -6.87 -9.55 -6.64
N LEU A 39 -6.21 -8.40 -6.72
CA LEU A 39 -5.78 -7.82 -8.00
C LEU A 39 -4.70 -8.69 -8.67
N ASN A 40 -3.77 -9.24 -7.89
CA ASN A 40 -2.75 -10.17 -8.37
C ASN A 40 -3.40 -11.45 -8.92
N ASP A 41 -4.34 -12.03 -8.17
CA ASP A 41 -5.07 -13.24 -8.58
C ASP A 41 -5.80 -12.99 -9.91
N PHE A 42 -6.46 -11.83 -10.08
CA PHE A 42 -7.09 -11.45 -11.34
C PHE A 42 -6.07 -11.29 -12.49
N TYR A 43 -4.96 -10.58 -12.24
CA TYR A 43 -4.00 -10.20 -13.29
C TYR A 43 -3.12 -11.37 -13.77
N PHE A 44 -2.61 -12.19 -12.86
CA PHE A 44 -1.68 -13.28 -13.19
C PHE A 44 -2.35 -14.64 -13.32
N ASP A 45 -3.34 -14.93 -12.46
CA ASP A 45 -3.90 -16.27 -12.31
C ASP A 45 -5.37 -16.37 -12.77
N GLY A 46 -5.96 -15.25 -13.19
CA GLY A 46 -7.38 -15.10 -13.45
C GLY A 46 -7.71 -14.66 -14.88
N GLU A 47 -8.81 -13.93 -15.01
CA GLU A 47 -9.46 -13.65 -16.30
C GLU A 47 -8.87 -12.46 -17.06
N TYR A 48 -7.85 -11.77 -16.51
CA TYR A 48 -7.28 -10.57 -17.12
C TYR A 48 -6.94 -10.76 -18.60
N ARG A 49 -6.22 -11.85 -18.93
CA ARG A 49 -5.79 -12.12 -20.31
C ARG A 49 -6.97 -12.39 -21.23
N GLU A 50 -7.95 -13.16 -20.78
CA GLU A 50 -9.16 -13.45 -21.56
C GLU A 50 -9.93 -12.16 -21.86
N PHE A 51 -10.09 -11.29 -20.87
CA PHE A 51 -10.78 -10.01 -21.04
C PHE A 51 -10.01 -9.07 -21.94
N TYR A 52 -8.69 -8.99 -21.77
CA TYR A 52 -7.82 -8.20 -22.64
C TYR A 52 -7.93 -8.65 -24.10
N GLU A 53 -7.83 -9.96 -24.37
CA GLU A 53 -7.97 -10.52 -25.72
C GLU A 53 -9.38 -10.28 -26.29
N ALA A 54 -10.44 -10.38 -25.49
CA ALA A 54 -11.80 -10.09 -25.92
C ALA A 54 -11.98 -8.62 -26.33
N ILE A 55 -11.40 -7.69 -25.55
CA ILE A 55 -11.41 -6.25 -25.83
C ILE A 55 -10.64 -5.94 -27.12
N GLU A 56 -9.43 -6.51 -27.29
CA GLU A 56 -8.64 -6.38 -28.52
C GLU A 56 -9.39 -6.93 -29.75
N ASN A 57 -10.20 -7.97 -29.56
CA ASN A 57 -11.08 -8.54 -30.60
C ASN A 57 -12.40 -7.77 -30.80
N GLY A 58 -12.58 -6.62 -30.16
CA GLY A 58 -13.70 -5.71 -30.39
C GLY A 58 -14.89 -5.86 -29.45
N ALA A 59 -14.73 -6.53 -28.30
CA ALA A 59 -15.75 -6.53 -27.25
C ALA A 59 -16.03 -5.08 -26.78
N LYS A 60 -17.32 -4.73 -26.70
CA LYS A 60 -17.73 -3.39 -26.26
C LYS A 60 -17.86 -3.37 -24.74
N VAL A 61 -16.88 -2.78 -24.08
CA VAL A 61 -16.87 -2.54 -22.63
C VAL A 61 -16.65 -1.06 -22.36
N ASP A 62 -17.13 -0.59 -21.21
CA ASP A 62 -16.81 0.75 -20.72
C ASP A 62 -15.57 0.67 -19.82
N LEU A 63 -14.50 1.36 -20.22
CA LEU A 63 -13.25 1.45 -19.46
C LEU A 63 -13.09 2.82 -18.80
N THR A 64 -14.16 3.63 -18.74
CA THR A 64 -14.14 4.94 -18.08
C THR A 64 -13.95 4.75 -16.57
N THR A 65 -12.97 5.45 -16.03
CA THR A 65 -12.58 5.43 -14.62
C THR A 65 -12.90 6.77 -13.95
N GLN A 66 -12.73 6.85 -12.62
CA GLN A 66 -12.93 8.09 -11.86
C GLN A 66 -11.72 9.04 -11.89
N GLY A 67 -10.69 8.72 -12.69
CA GLY A 67 -9.45 9.48 -12.82
C GLY A 67 -8.19 8.62 -12.77
N GLU A 68 -8.30 7.38 -12.28
CA GLU A 68 -7.27 6.35 -12.31
C GLU A 68 -7.14 5.69 -13.70
N TYR A 69 -6.07 4.94 -13.93
CA TYR A 69 -5.97 4.11 -15.14
C TYR A 69 -6.92 2.92 -15.04
N SER A 70 -7.48 2.52 -16.18
CA SER A 70 -8.25 1.28 -16.25
C SER A 70 -7.36 0.10 -15.88
N VAL A 71 -7.90 -0.85 -15.11
CA VAL A 71 -7.20 -2.11 -14.80
C VAL A 71 -6.91 -2.94 -16.04
N MET A 72 -7.57 -2.65 -17.17
CA MET A 72 -7.33 -3.31 -18.47
C MET A 72 -6.24 -2.63 -19.30
N SER A 73 -5.64 -1.54 -18.80
CA SER A 73 -4.40 -1.00 -19.37
C SER A 73 -3.23 -1.94 -19.03
N GLU A 74 -2.40 -2.24 -20.04
CA GLU A 74 -1.30 -3.23 -19.98
C GLU A 74 -0.44 -3.12 -18.71
N ASP A 75 -0.11 -1.88 -18.32
CA ASP A 75 0.82 -1.60 -17.21
C ASP A 75 0.15 -1.15 -15.90
N ALA A 76 -1.18 -1.00 -15.83
CA ALA A 76 -1.81 -0.38 -14.67
C ALA A 76 -1.60 -1.20 -13.38
N LEU A 77 -1.93 -2.49 -13.42
CA LEU A 77 -1.73 -3.38 -12.28
C LEU A 77 -0.26 -3.76 -12.08
N TRP A 78 0.50 -3.92 -13.16
CA TRP A 78 1.94 -4.18 -13.09
C TRP A 78 2.69 -3.08 -12.31
N ASN A 79 2.44 -1.81 -12.63
CA ASN A 79 3.03 -0.67 -11.91
C ASN A 79 2.57 -0.64 -10.45
N ALA A 80 1.28 -0.87 -10.19
CA ALA A 80 0.73 -0.89 -8.83
C ALA A 80 1.40 -1.96 -7.94
N PHE A 81 1.69 -3.15 -8.49
CA PHE A 81 2.40 -4.21 -7.76
C PHE A 81 3.83 -3.81 -7.41
N HIS A 82 4.55 -3.18 -8.35
CA HIS A 82 5.89 -2.68 -8.08
C HIS A 82 5.91 -1.61 -7.00
N GLU A 83 4.98 -0.67 -7.03
CA GLU A 83 4.83 0.36 -5.98
C GLU A 83 4.52 -0.28 -4.62
N HIS A 84 3.60 -1.24 -4.57
CA HIS A 84 3.26 -1.96 -3.35
C HIS A 84 4.47 -2.70 -2.76
N GLN A 85 5.22 -3.40 -3.61
CA GLN A 85 6.44 -4.10 -3.21
C GLN A 85 7.50 -3.12 -2.68
N HIS A 86 7.66 -1.97 -3.32
CA HIS A 86 8.58 -0.93 -2.86
C HIS A 86 8.21 -0.44 -1.45
N MET A 87 6.92 -0.17 -1.21
CA MET A 87 6.43 0.21 0.11
C MET A 87 6.64 -0.88 1.17
N ALA A 88 6.43 -2.15 0.82
CA ALA A 88 6.68 -3.28 1.72
C ALA A 88 8.16 -3.35 2.13
N TRP A 89 9.09 -3.18 1.18
CA TRP A 89 10.52 -3.14 1.47
C TRP A 89 10.92 -1.96 2.37
N GLN A 90 10.37 -0.78 2.13
CA GLN A 90 10.63 0.38 3.00
C GLN A 90 10.17 0.10 4.43
N ARG A 91 8.96 -0.44 4.60
CA ARG A 91 8.42 -0.81 5.92
C ARG A 91 9.29 -1.84 6.64
N LEU A 92 9.74 -2.88 5.94
CA LEU A 92 10.64 -3.88 6.49
C LEU A 92 11.94 -3.24 6.99
N ARG A 93 12.58 -2.40 6.16
CA ARG A 93 13.83 -1.73 6.52
C ARG A 93 13.67 -0.81 7.73
N SER A 94 12.57 -0.05 7.80
CA SER A 94 12.28 0.80 8.97
C SER A 94 12.10 -0.02 10.23
N ALA A 95 11.34 -1.12 10.17
CA ALA A 95 11.15 -2.01 11.32
C ALA A 95 12.46 -2.66 11.76
N MET A 96 13.30 -3.10 10.81
CA MET A 96 14.62 -3.65 11.13
C MET A 96 15.52 -2.62 11.81
N ALA A 97 15.54 -1.37 11.32
CA ALA A 97 16.34 -0.30 11.92
C ALA A 97 15.90 0.05 13.35
N GLU A 98 14.62 -0.12 13.69
CA GLU A 98 14.13 0.04 15.07
C GLU A 98 14.51 -1.13 15.98
N LEU A 99 14.58 -2.36 15.43
CA LEU A 99 14.87 -3.58 16.19
C LEU A 99 16.37 -3.84 16.36
N ASP A 100 17.20 -3.34 15.46
CA ASP A 100 18.66 -3.49 15.48
C ASP A 100 19.35 -2.14 15.23
N PRO A 101 19.44 -1.28 16.26
CA PRO A 101 19.95 0.09 16.12
C PRO A 101 21.49 0.18 16.07
N GLU A 102 22.22 -0.93 16.18
CA GLU A 102 23.70 -0.94 16.24
C GLU A 102 24.39 -1.36 14.91
N GLN A 103 23.66 -1.43 13.80
CA GLN A 103 24.25 -1.59 12.44
C GLN A 103 24.69 -0.26 11.81
#